data_AF-A0A225WXJ1-F1
#
_entry.id   AF-A0A225WXJ1-F1
#
_cell.length_a   1.000
_cell.length_b   1.000
_cell.length_c   1.000
_cell.angle_alpha   90.00
_cell.angle_beta   90.00
_cell.angle_gamma   90.00
#
_symmetry.space_group_name_H-M   'P 1'
#
loop_
_entity.id
_entity.type
_entity.pdbx_description
1 polymer ?
#
loop_
_entity_poly.entity_id
_entity_poly.type
_entity_poly.pdbx_seq_one_letter_code
_entity_poly.pdbx_strand_id
1 'polypeptide(L)'
;MAEYAQEVAEVEDLVARATDEALAGPEWALNMALCDCANATLAVCDDIVRLLQRRLQNRRPKPTLLALVLTETLVKNGPAAIHTQVGSRHFLSEVAALSDGSLGVDVQNQALLLIRQWADAFQGSHLQSFQDVYRQLKMQGVVFPEAENDAPIFTPPSSTRQETTREQQLDKLQQDLKVVHQKLQLLRELHTRGQTGEQLEDVLDFLRQCQPRMNTLIEGGIMGKINEHTLEKCLNECSKTKTLDMITFDSPLRANRSTGLSQDVAQLSLEEGGRTAGSATGPRRLTSPRSTLTTMDDGML
;
A
#
# COMPACT_ATOMS: atom_id res chain seq x y z
N MET A 1 -22.11 31.33 26.51
CA MET A 1 -22.04 32.30 25.39
C MET A 1 -20.61 32.75 25.15
N ALA A 2 -20.06 33.71 25.92
CA ALA A 2 -18.68 34.18 25.69
C ALA A 2 -17.62 33.07 25.82
N GLU A 3 -17.75 32.22 26.84
CA GLU A 3 -16.91 31.04 27.09
C GLU A 3 -16.94 30.05 25.92
N TYR A 4 -18.11 29.52 25.56
CA TYR A 4 -18.29 28.68 24.37
C TYR A 4 -17.80 29.32 23.05
N ALA A 5 -17.95 30.65 22.87
CA ALA A 5 -17.39 31.33 21.71
C ALA A 5 -15.85 31.34 21.69
N GLN A 6 -15.21 31.34 22.86
CA GLN A 6 -13.76 31.18 23.00
C GLN A 6 -13.33 29.72 22.74
N GLU A 7 -14.07 28.72 23.24
CA GLU A 7 -13.83 27.30 22.95
C GLU A 7 -13.94 27.01 21.43
N VAL A 8 -14.96 27.56 20.76
CA VAL A 8 -15.14 27.43 19.30
C VAL A 8 -13.99 28.08 18.52
N ALA A 9 -13.50 29.23 18.95
CA ALA A 9 -12.35 29.88 18.32
C ALA A 9 -11.03 29.10 18.54
N GLU A 10 -10.87 28.46 19.69
CA GLU A 10 -9.71 27.60 19.98
C GLU A 10 -9.69 26.33 19.12
N VAL A 11 -10.83 25.65 18.97
CA VAL A 11 -10.90 24.49 18.06
C VAL A 11 -10.81 24.89 16.58
N GLU A 12 -11.21 26.11 16.19
CA GLU A 12 -11.00 26.61 14.83
C GLU A 12 -9.51 26.83 14.52
N ASP A 13 -8.72 27.40 15.45
CA ASP A 13 -7.26 27.50 15.32
C ASP A 13 -6.58 26.11 15.31
N LEU A 14 -6.97 25.22 16.22
CA LEU A 14 -6.40 23.87 16.30
C LEU A 14 -6.69 23.05 15.03
N VAL A 15 -7.93 23.04 14.52
CA VAL A 15 -8.25 22.36 13.23
C VAL A 15 -7.53 23.04 12.06
N ALA A 16 -7.39 24.37 12.08
CA ALA A 16 -6.68 25.07 11.02
C ALA A 16 -5.20 24.67 10.96
N ARG A 17 -4.52 24.61 12.11
CA ARG A 17 -3.11 24.21 12.24
C ARG A 17 -2.88 22.72 11.98
N ALA A 18 -3.76 21.85 12.46
CA ALA A 18 -3.69 20.39 12.24
C ALA A 18 -3.91 19.98 10.78
N THR A 19 -4.50 20.85 9.97
CA THR A 19 -4.78 20.63 8.53
C THR A 19 -4.10 21.64 7.61
N ASP A 20 -2.98 22.22 8.06
CA ASP A 20 -2.21 23.19 7.28
C ASP A 20 -1.46 22.53 6.10
N GLU A 21 -1.40 23.22 4.96
CA GLU A 21 -0.79 22.71 3.72
C GLU A 21 0.75 22.61 3.80
N ALA A 22 1.39 23.31 4.74
CA ALA A 22 2.83 23.27 4.99
C ALA A 22 3.28 22.12 5.92
N LEU A 23 2.36 21.37 6.55
CA LEU A 23 2.72 20.23 7.39
C LEU A 23 3.34 19.08 6.58
N ALA A 24 4.47 18.54 7.05
CA ALA A 24 5.09 17.37 6.43
C ALA A 24 4.19 16.11 6.49
N GLY A 25 3.42 15.96 7.57
CA GLY A 25 2.47 14.86 7.80
C GLY A 25 1.52 15.21 8.97
N PRO A 26 0.72 14.25 9.46
CA PRO A 26 -0.14 14.47 10.62
C PRO A 26 0.64 14.96 11.85
N GLU A 27 0.18 16.04 12.47
CA GLU A 27 0.75 16.54 13.72
C GLU A 27 -0.03 15.90 14.89
N TRP A 28 0.59 14.96 15.58
CA TRP A 28 -0.11 14.09 16.54
C TRP A 28 -0.44 14.80 17.85
N ALA A 29 0.30 15.83 18.27
CA ALA A 29 -0.04 16.59 19.47
C ALA A 29 -1.27 17.49 19.22
N LEU A 30 -1.39 18.11 18.04
CA LEU A 30 -2.59 18.84 17.63
C LEU A 30 -3.81 17.92 17.47
N ASN A 31 -3.62 16.74 16.87
CA ASN A 31 -4.71 15.75 16.73
C ASN A 31 -5.21 15.26 18.10
N MET A 32 -4.31 14.98 19.04
CA MET A 32 -4.69 14.56 20.40
C MET A 32 -5.32 15.70 21.20
N ALA A 33 -4.81 16.93 21.10
CA ALA A 33 -5.43 18.10 21.74
C ALA A 33 -6.89 18.28 21.29
N LEU A 34 -7.20 18.07 20.01
CA LEU A 34 -8.59 18.11 19.51
C LEU A 34 -9.46 16.95 20.06
N CYS A 35 -8.88 15.76 20.27
CA CYS A 35 -9.58 14.68 20.98
C CYS A 35 -9.85 15.03 22.45
N ASP A 36 -8.92 15.70 23.13
CA ASP A 36 -9.09 16.15 24.51
C ASP A 36 -10.17 17.25 24.59
N CYS A 37 -10.14 18.24 23.70
CA CYS A 37 -11.20 19.26 23.58
C CYS A 37 -12.59 18.63 23.34
N ALA A 38 -12.69 17.66 22.42
CA ALA A 38 -13.95 16.99 22.12
C ALA A 38 -14.50 16.18 23.31
N ASN A 39 -13.63 15.51 24.07
CA ASN A 39 -14.01 14.75 25.26
C ASN A 39 -14.34 15.66 26.46
N ALA A 40 -13.68 16.82 26.60
CA ALA A 40 -13.96 17.78 27.65
C ALA A 40 -15.29 18.54 27.41
N THR A 41 -15.49 19.07 26.20
CA THR A 41 -16.67 19.87 25.85
C THR A 41 -17.42 19.24 24.68
N LEU A 42 -18.46 18.47 25.01
CA LEU A 42 -19.34 17.84 23.99
C LEU A 42 -20.01 18.87 23.05
N ALA A 43 -20.16 20.14 23.48
CA ALA A 43 -20.77 21.19 22.68
C ALA A 43 -19.97 21.56 21.42
N VAL A 44 -18.62 21.53 21.47
CA VAL A 44 -17.77 21.86 20.29
C VAL A 44 -17.63 20.70 19.30
N CYS A 45 -18.18 19.51 19.59
CA CYS A 45 -18.10 18.36 18.68
C CYS A 45 -18.75 18.63 17.32
N ASP A 46 -19.86 19.38 17.27
CA ASP A 46 -20.48 19.80 16.00
C ASP A 46 -19.59 20.78 15.23
N ASP A 47 -18.99 21.75 15.93
CA ASP A 47 -18.09 22.74 15.34
C ASP A 47 -16.83 22.10 14.75
N ILE A 48 -16.18 21.18 15.48
CA ILE A 48 -15.01 20.41 15.02
C ILE A 48 -15.34 19.64 13.73
N VAL A 49 -16.45 18.91 13.69
CA VAL A 49 -16.83 18.11 12.50
C VAL A 49 -17.23 19.03 11.33
N ARG A 50 -17.88 20.17 11.59
CA ARG A 50 -18.22 21.18 10.58
C ARG A 50 -16.97 21.85 9.98
N LEU A 51 -15.94 22.10 10.80
CA LEU A 51 -14.65 22.62 10.36
C LEU A 51 -13.89 21.59 9.51
N LEU A 52 -13.87 20.31 9.92
CA LEU A 52 -13.31 19.21 9.13
C LEU A 52 -14.03 19.06 7.79
N GLN A 53 -15.36 19.15 7.77
CA GLN A 53 -16.13 19.07 6.53
C GLN A 53 -15.73 20.16 5.53
N ARG A 54 -15.53 21.41 5.98
CA ARG A 54 -15.00 22.51 5.15
C ARG A 54 -13.62 22.16 4.56
N ARG A 55 -12.75 21.48 5.31
CA ARG A 55 -11.41 21.05 4.84
C ARG A 55 -11.48 19.94 3.77
N LEU A 56 -12.52 19.09 3.80
CA LEU A 56 -12.81 18.15 2.71
C LEU A 56 -13.37 18.89 1.46
N GLN A 57 -14.33 19.80 1.66
CA GLN A 57 -14.97 20.59 0.61
C GLN A 57 -14.00 21.52 -0.14
N ASN A 58 -12.91 21.96 0.50
CA ASN A 58 -11.88 22.78 -0.14
C ASN A 58 -11.06 22.06 -1.22
N ARG A 59 -11.19 20.72 -1.37
CA ARG A 59 -10.58 19.92 -2.45
C ARG A 59 -9.08 20.16 -2.66
N ARG A 60 -8.32 20.21 -1.55
CA ARG A 60 -6.86 20.41 -1.54
C ARG A 60 -6.17 19.14 -1.04
N PRO A 61 -5.40 18.40 -1.87
CA PRO A 61 -4.91 17.06 -1.52
C PRO A 61 -4.30 16.93 -0.12
N LYS A 62 -3.40 17.85 0.25
CA LYS A 62 -2.67 17.79 1.53
C LYS A 62 -3.58 18.12 2.74
N PRO A 63 -4.25 19.30 2.82
CA PRO A 63 -5.28 19.57 3.84
C PRO A 63 -6.39 18.52 3.92
N THR A 64 -6.87 17.98 2.79
CA THR A 64 -7.92 16.96 2.77
C THR A 64 -7.42 15.63 3.34
N LEU A 65 -6.20 15.18 3.00
CA LEU A 65 -5.60 13.99 3.62
C LEU A 65 -5.43 14.14 5.14
N LEU A 66 -4.91 15.30 5.59
CA LEU A 66 -4.74 15.61 7.01
C LEU A 66 -6.09 15.63 7.74
N ALA A 67 -7.13 16.22 7.14
CA ALA A 67 -8.48 16.22 7.69
C ALA A 67 -9.09 14.81 7.80
N LEU A 68 -8.80 13.90 6.86
CA LEU A 68 -9.23 12.50 6.96
C LEU A 68 -8.53 11.77 8.13
N VAL A 69 -7.21 11.94 8.30
CA VAL A 69 -6.46 11.33 9.43
C VAL A 69 -6.88 11.92 10.79
N LEU A 70 -7.15 13.22 10.86
CA LEU A 70 -7.70 13.86 12.06
C LEU A 70 -9.12 13.35 12.36
N THR A 71 -9.97 13.18 11.33
CA THR A 71 -11.31 12.57 11.49
C THR A 71 -11.21 11.14 12.01
N GLU A 72 -10.31 10.32 11.46
CA GLU A 72 -10.02 8.97 11.97
C GLU A 72 -9.64 8.98 13.45
N THR A 73 -8.73 9.88 13.82
CA THR A 73 -8.23 10.01 15.20
C THR A 73 -9.36 10.41 16.16
N LEU A 74 -10.23 11.35 15.74
CA LEU A 74 -11.40 11.79 16.49
C LEU A 74 -12.50 10.72 16.58
N VAL A 75 -12.69 9.88 15.56
CA VAL A 75 -13.61 8.73 15.65
C VAL A 75 -13.06 7.65 16.59
N LYS A 76 -11.74 7.41 16.60
CA LYS A 76 -11.10 6.39 17.45
C LYS A 76 -11.00 6.80 18.93
N ASN A 77 -10.86 8.09 19.24
CA ASN A 77 -10.59 8.57 20.62
C ASN A 77 -11.63 9.57 21.17
N GLY A 78 -12.53 10.08 20.32
CA GLY A 78 -13.55 11.06 20.71
C GLY A 78 -14.87 10.43 21.22
N PRO A 79 -15.76 11.25 21.79
CA PRO A 79 -17.03 10.81 22.34
C PRO A 79 -18.05 10.45 21.24
N ALA A 80 -19.12 9.74 21.61
CA ALA A 80 -20.21 9.35 20.70
C ALA A 80 -20.90 10.53 19.96
N ALA A 81 -20.74 11.77 20.45
CA ALA A 81 -21.13 12.98 19.74
C ALA A 81 -20.38 13.13 18.40
N ILE A 82 -19.07 12.86 18.36
CA ILE A 82 -18.28 12.84 17.12
C ILE A 82 -18.79 11.74 16.19
N HIS A 83 -19.05 10.53 16.70
CA HIS A 83 -19.55 9.42 15.88
C HIS A 83 -20.88 9.75 15.21
N THR A 84 -21.79 10.40 15.94
CA THR A 84 -23.09 10.85 15.42
C THR A 84 -22.93 11.88 14.29
N GLN A 85 -22.01 12.83 14.43
CA GLN A 85 -21.81 13.92 13.46
C GLN A 85 -21.02 13.47 12.22
N VAL A 86 -19.96 12.66 12.40
CA VAL A 86 -19.21 12.03 11.30
C VAL A 86 -20.11 11.03 10.55
N GLY A 87 -21.00 10.33 11.26
CA GLY A 87 -22.03 9.47 10.68
C GLY A 87 -23.17 10.22 9.98
N SER A 88 -23.18 11.56 9.95
CA SER A 88 -24.19 12.33 9.22
C SER A 88 -24.06 12.10 7.71
N ARG A 89 -25.21 12.05 7.02
CA ARG A 89 -25.23 11.87 5.54
C ARG A 89 -24.45 12.97 4.82
N HIS A 90 -24.39 14.18 5.38
CA HIS A 90 -23.65 15.29 4.77
C HIS A 90 -22.14 15.07 4.87
N PHE A 91 -21.62 14.76 6.06
CA PHE A 91 -20.19 14.48 6.24
C PHE A 91 -19.74 13.26 5.42
N LEU A 92 -20.48 12.15 5.50
CA LEU A 92 -20.16 10.94 4.72
C LEU A 92 -20.24 11.17 3.20
N SER A 93 -21.08 12.09 2.71
CA SER A 93 -21.12 12.41 1.29
C SER A 93 -19.85 13.12 0.80
N GLU A 94 -19.18 13.91 1.64
CA GLU A 94 -17.88 14.50 1.29
C GLU A 94 -16.79 13.43 1.23
N VAL A 95 -16.72 12.54 2.23
CA VAL A 95 -15.73 11.45 2.26
C VAL A 95 -15.95 10.48 1.10
N ALA A 96 -17.20 10.11 0.80
CA ALA A 96 -17.53 9.26 -0.34
C ALA A 96 -17.15 9.92 -1.67
N ALA A 97 -17.34 11.24 -1.81
CA ALA A 97 -16.96 11.98 -3.00
C ALA A 97 -15.44 12.21 -3.15
N LEU A 98 -14.60 11.57 -2.33
CA LEU A 98 -13.14 11.46 -2.51
C LEU A 98 -12.71 10.09 -3.08
N SER A 99 -13.64 9.14 -3.25
CA SER A 99 -13.33 7.81 -3.82
C SER A 99 -13.01 7.83 -5.31
N ASP A 100 -13.12 8.98 -5.98
CA ASP A 100 -12.93 9.15 -7.42
C ASP A 100 -11.45 9.29 -7.85
N GLY A 101 -10.53 9.48 -6.90
CA GLY A 101 -9.11 9.69 -7.17
C GLY A 101 -8.74 11.10 -7.62
N SER A 102 -9.70 12.03 -7.66
CA SER A 102 -9.51 13.41 -8.17
C SER A 102 -8.44 14.21 -7.44
N LEU A 103 -8.18 13.89 -6.16
CA LEU A 103 -7.15 14.51 -5.31
C LEU A 103 -5.89 13.64 -5.12
N GLY A 104 -5.75 12.57 -5.89
CA GLY A 104 -4.63 11.63 -5.80
C GLY A 104 -4.90 10.38 -4.95
N VAL A 105 -4.05 9.38 -5.16
CA VAL A 105 -4.23 8.00 -4.66
C VAL A 105 -4.24 7.93 -3.13
N ASP A 106 -3.42 8.73 -2.43
CA ASP A 106 -3.36 8.72 -0.96
C ASP A 106 -4.69 9.15 -0.33
N VAL A 107 -5.32 10.20 -0.88
CA VAL A 107 -6.63 10.70 -0.43
C VAL A 107 -7.72 9.69 -0.72
N GLN A 108 -7.70 9.08 -1.91
CA GLN A 108 -8.64 8.04 -2.33
C GLN A 108 -8.56 6.80 -1.42
N ASN A 109 -7.35 6.29 -1.20
CA ASN A 109 -7.10 5.12 -0.36
C ASN A 109 -7.54 5.38 1.09
N GLN A 110 -7.19 6.54 1.66
CA GLN A 110 -7.60 6.90 3.02
C GLN A 110 -9.13 7.01 3.13
N ALA A 111 -9.80 7.68 2.19
CA ALA A 111 -11.26 7.81 2.19
C ALA A 111 -11.97 6.45 2.09
N LEU A 112 -11.50 5.55 1.21
CA LEU A 112 -12.02 4.19 1.07
C LEU A 112 -11.78 3.34 2.32
N LEU A 113 -10.57 3.42 2.90
CA LEU A 113 -10.20 2.70 4.11
C LEU A 113 -11.11 3.10 5.29
N LEU A 114 -11.35 4.40 5.48
CA LEU A 114 -12.20 4.91 6.55
C LEU A 114 -13.66 4.52 6.37
N ILE A 115 -14.23 4.63 5.16
CA ILE A 115 -15.61 4.21 4.90
C ILE A 115 -15.79 2.71 5.18
N ARG A 116 -14.81 1.87 4.83
CA ARG A 116 -14.82 0.45 5.18
C ARG A 116 -14.72 0.23 6.69
N GLN A 117 -13.69 0.78 7.34
CA GLN A 117 -13.45 0.62 8.78
C GLN A 117 -14.65 1.07 9.62
N TRP A 118 -15.31 2.17 9.25
CA TRP A 118 -16.50 2.66 9.96
C TRP A 118 -17.75 1.81 9.67
N ALA A 119 -17.93 1.30 8.44
CA ALA A 119 -19.03 0.39 8.14
C ALA A 119 -18.92 -0.94 8.92
N ASP A 120 -17.70 -1.46 9.06
CA ASP A 120 -17.39 -2.66 9.84
C ASP A 120 -17.50 -2.38 11.36
N ALA A 121 -16.90 -1.30 11.87
CA ALA A 121 -16.89 -0.98 13.31
C ALA A 121 -18.24 -0.52 13.88
N PHE A 122 -19.08 0.15 13.09
CA PHE A 122 -20.42 0.57 13.50
C PHE A 122 -21.53 -0.39 13.01
N GLN A 123 -21.17 -1.61 12.58
CA GLN A 123 -22.13 -2.60 12.12
C GLN A 123 -23.17 -2.93 13.21
N GLY A 124 -24.46 -2.91 12.84
CA GLY A 124 -25.56 -3.18 13.77
C GLY A 124 -25.86 -2.08 14.81
N SER A 125 -25.10 -0.98 14.82
CA SER A 125 -25.36 0.19 15.67
C SER A 125 -26.56 1.02 15.17
N HIS A 126 -26.87 2.15 15.83
CA HIS A 126 -27.84 3.11 15.29
C HIS A 126 -27.28 3.96 14.13
N LEU A 127 -25.96 3.95 13.91
CA LEU A 127 -25.27 4.73 12.87
C LEU A 127 -25.18 3.93 11.54
N GLN A 128 -26.34 3.47 11.06
CA GLN A 128 -26.46 2.63 9.85
C GLN A 128 -25.95 3.31 8.57
N SER A 129 -25.89 4.65 8.57
CA SER A 129 -25.39 5.48 7.47
C SER A 129 -23.98 5.13 7.00
N PHE A 130 -23.09 4.68 7.90
CA PHE A 130 -21.76 4.18 7.52
C PHE A 130 -21.86 2.95 6.60
N GLN A 131 -22.68 1.97 6.98
CA GLN A 131 -22.95 0.77 6.19
C GLN A 131 -23.69 1.10 4.89
N ASP A 132 -24.60 2.09 4.90
CA ASP A 132 -25.32 2.52 3.70
C ASP A 132 -24.38 3.08 2.63
N VAL A 133 -23.46 3.97 3.03
CA VAL A 133 -22.48 4.58 2.11
C VAL A 133 -21.47 3.55 1.59
N TYR A 134 -20.99 2.63 2.45
CA TYR A 134 -20.14 1.52 2.01
C TYR A 134 -20.86 0.61 0.99
N ARG A 135 -22.11 0.23 1.26
CA ARG A 135 -22.92 -0.57 0.33
C ARG A 135 -23.23 0.18 -0.96
N GLN A 136 -23.50 1.49 -0.90
CA GLN A 136 -23.74 2.31 -2.08
C GLN A 136 -22.51 2.33 -3.01
N LEU A 137 -21.32 2.59 -2.47
CA LEU A 137 -20.07 2.60 -3.25
C LEU A 137 -19.75 1.21 -3.82
N LYS A 138 -19.97 0.13 -3.05
CA LYS A 138 -19.86 -1.25 -3.57
C LYS A 138 -20.81 -1.51 -4.74
N MET A 139 -22.07 -1.06 -4.68
CA MET A 139 -23.03 -1.18 -5.79
C MET A 139 -22.65 -0.31 -7.01
N GLN A 140 -21.90 0.78 -6.80
CA GLN A 140 -21.32 1.61 -7.87
C GLN A 140 -20.04 1.01 -8.48
N GLY A 141 -19.63 -0.21 -8.06
CA GLY A 141 -18.43 -0.89 -8.57
C GLY A 141 -17.12 -0.42 -7.95
N VAL A 142 -17.17 0.37 -6.88
CA VAL A 142 -15.96 0.89 -6.21
C VAL A 142 -15.19 -0.25 -5.55
N VAL A 143 -13.96 -0.48 -6.01
CA VAL A 143 -13.01 -1.39 -5.39
C VAL A 143 -12.43 -0.71 -4.16
N PHE A 144 -12.94 -1.08 -3.00
CA PHE A 144 -12.28 -0.79 -1.73
C PHE A 144 -10.97 -1.58 -1.64
N PRO A 145 -9.92 -1.02 -1.02
CA PRO A 145 -8.74 -1.81 -0.71
C PRO A 145 -9.15 -3.05 0.09
N GLU A 146 -8.45 -4.15 -0.14
CA GLU A 146 -8.40 -5.17 0.87
C GLU A 146 -7.90 -4.49 2.14
N ALA A 147 -8.64 -4.63 3.24
CA ALA A 147 -8.01 -4.41 4.53
C ALA A 147 -6.82 -5.37 4.55
N GLU A 148 -5.68 -4.91 5.07
CA GLU A 148 -4.82 -5.83 5.77
C GLU A 148 -5.74 -6.54 6.77
N ASN A 149 -6.04 -7.82 6.49
CA ASN A 149 -6.67 -8.63 7.49
C ASN A 149 -5.75 -8.58 8.70
N ASP A 150 -6.31 -8.58 9.90
CA ASP A 150 -5.63 -9.21 11.03
C ASP A 150 -5.45 -10.69 10.66
N ALA A 151 -4.42 -10.97 9.84
CA ALA A 151 -3.95 -12.31 9.49
C ALA A 151 -3.51 -12.91 10.82
N PRO A 152 -4.30 -13.85 11.37
CA PRO A 152 -4.79 -13.74 12.74
C PRO A 152 -3.65 -13.43 13.69
N ILE A 153 -3.65 -12.20 14.24
CA ILE A 153 -2.75 -11.86 15.33
C ILE A 153 -3.02 -12.92 16.38
N PHE A 154 -2.03 -13.77 16.63
CA PHE A 154 -2.12 -14.87 17.59
C PHE A 154 -1.99 -14.31 19.00
N THR A 155 -2.91 -13.40 19.31
CA THR A 155 -3.33 -12.98 20.63
C THR A 155 -3.95 -14.23 21.24
N PRO A 156 -3.28 -14.93 22.17
CA PRO A 156 -3.94 -16.01 22.89
C PRO A 156 -5.17 -15.42 23.60
N PRO A 157 -6.28 -16.18 23.73
CA PRO A 157 -7.51 -15.68 24.34
C PRO A 157 -7.20 -15.13 25.73
N SER A 158 -7.75 -13.95 26.06
CA SER A 158 -7.41 -13.12 27.23
C SER A 158 -7.19 -13.89 28.53
N SER A 159 -5.94 -14.33 28.71
CA SER A 159 -5.50 -15.17 29.81
C SER A 159 -4.42 -14.42 30.56
N THR A 160 -4.78 -13.94 31.75
CA THR A 160 -3.92 -13.61 32.89
C THR A 160 -2.57 -12.95 32.54
N ARG A 161 -2.51 -11.62 32.73
CA ARG A 161 -1.29 -10.79 32.68
C ARG A 161 -0.01 -11.55 33.08
N GLN A 162 0.81 -11.89 32.08
CA GLN A 162 2.20 -12.30 32.27
C GLN A 162 3.08 -11.39 31.41
N GLU A 163 3.74 -10.46 32.09
CA GLU A 163 4.74 -9.58 31.51
C GLU A 163 6.00 -10.40 31.19
N THR A 164 6.14 -10.82 29.92
CA THR A 164 7.38 -11.45 29.46
C THR A 164 8.48 -10.40 29.41
N THR A 165 9.63 -10.68 30.03
CA THR A 165 10.71 -9.69 30.13
C THR A 165 11.33 -9.44 28.75
N ARG A 166 11.96 -8.26 28.57
CA ARG A 166 12.67 -7.91 27.33
C ARG A 166 13.72 -8.96 26.94
N GLU A 167 14.32 -9.62 27.91
CA GLU A 167 15.26 -10.75 27.73
C GLU A 167 14.57 -11.94 27.04
N GLN A 168 13.40 -12.37 27.53
CA GLN A 168 12.62 -13.46 26.92
C GLN A 168 12.18 -13.13 25.47
N GLN A 169 11.92 -11.85 25.19
CA GLN A 169 11.62 -11.38 23.84
C GLN A 169 12.85 -11.43 22.92
N LEU A 170 14.03 -11.06 23.45
CA LEU A 170 15.31 -11.15 22.74
C LEU A 170 15.76 -12.61 22.52
N ASP A 171 15.55 -13.51 23.48
CA ASP A 171 15.88 -14.93 23.36
C ASP A 171 15.01 -15.60 22.28
N LYS A 172 13.71 -15.28 22.26
CA LYS A 172 12.80 -15.76 21.21
C LYS A 172 13.20 -15.21 19.83
N LEU A 173 13.63 -13.95 19.75
CA LEU A 173 14.15 -13.37 18.51
C LEU A 173 15.42 -14.09 18.01
N GLN A 174 16.37 -14.38 18.90
CA GLN A 174 17.59 -15.12 18.58
C GLN A 174 17.27 -16.53 18.07
N GLN A 175 16.28 -17.20 18.67
CA GLN A 175 15.84 -18.53 18.24
C GLN A 175 15.12 -18.50 16.88
N ASP A 176 14.28 -17.49 16.61
CA ASP A 176 13.66 -17.29 15.28
C ASP A 176 14.73 -17.06 14.19
N LEU A 177 15.71 -16.18 14.44
CA LEU A 177 16.83 -15.91 13.52
C LEU A 177 17.66 -17.18 13.24
N LYS A 178 17.90 -18.01 14.26
CA LYS A 178 18.60 -19.30 14.12
C LYS A 178 17.88 -20.27 13.17
N VAL A 179 16.55 -20.28 13.17
CA VAL A 179 15.75 -21.10 12.24
C VAL A 179 15.84 -20.56 10.80
N VAL A 180 15.80 -19.24 10.62
CA VAL A 180 16.03 -18.60 9.31
C VAL A 180 17.42 -18.93 8.77
N HIS A 181 18.45 -18.87 9.62
CA HIS A 181 19.82 -19.25 9.26
C HIS A 181 19.91 -20.71 8.79
N GLN A 182 19.27 -21.65 9.50
CA GLN A 182 19.22 -23.07 9.11
C GLN A 182 18.50 -23.29 7.77
N LYS A 183 17.40 -22.57 7.51
CA LYS A 183 16.69 -22.61 6.22
C LYS A 183 17.52 -22.01 5.08
N LEU A 184 18.30 -20.95 5.33
CA LEU A 184 19.26 -20.41 4.36
C LEU A 184 20.44 -21.36 4.06
N GLN A 185 20.89 -22.13 5.05
CA GLN A 185 21.88 -23.20 4.83
C GLN A 185 21.29 -24.32 3.96
N LEU A 186 20.09 -24.81 4.31
CA LEU A 186 19.38 -25.84 3.55
C LEU A 186 19.12 -25.42 2.08
N LEU A 187 18.73 -24.16 1.84
CA LEU A 187 18.57 -23.62 0.48
C LEU A 187 19.85 -23.77 -0.36
N ARG A 188 21.02 -23.48 0.23
CA ARG A 188 22.32 -23.63 -0.45
C ARG A 188 22.67 -25.10 -0.68
N GLU A 189 22.37 -25.99 0.26
CA GLU A 189 22.57 -27.43 0.10
C GLU A 189 21.70 -28.03 -1.02
N LEU A 190 20.40 -27.71 -1.06
CA LEU A 190 19.50 -28.16 -2.13
C LEU A 190 19.95 -27.63 -3.50
N HIS A 191 20.29 -26.34 -3.58
CA HIS A 191 20.76 -25.70 -4.81
C HIS A 191 22.11 -26.28 -5.28
N THR A 192 23.07 -26.54 -4.38
CA THR A 192 24.37 -27.16 -4.75
C THR A 192 24.25 -28.64 -5.12
N ARG A 193 23.22 -29.35 -4.62
CA ARG A 193 22.86 -30.70 -5.06
C ARG A 193 22.01 -30.71 -6.35
N GLY A 194 21.61 -29.55 -6.87
CA GLY A 194 20.74 -29.43 -8.05
C GLY A 194 19.32 -29.96 -7.82
N GLN A 195 18.85 -30.01 -6.57
CA GLN A 195 17.54 -30.54 -6.22
C GLN A 195 16.45 -29.50 -6.47
N THR A 196 15.56 -29.77 -7.43
CA THR A 196 14.39 -28.95 -7.77
C THR A 196 13.10 -29.70 -7.48
N GLY A 197 12.18 -29.09 -6.73
CA GLY A 197 10.88 -29.66 -6.37
C GLY A 197 10.36 -29.08 -5.05
N GLU A 198 9.27 -29.68 -4.55
CA GLU A 198 8.49 -29.27 -3.37
C GLU A 198 9.35 -28.79 -2.18
N GLN A 199 10.37 -29.56 -1.77
CA GLN A 199 11.26 -29.21 -0.65
C GLN A 199 12.12 -27.95 -0.85
N LEU A 200 12.36 -27.53 -2.10
CA LEU A 200 13.04 -26.26 -2.40
C LEU A 200 12.03 -25.10 -2.34
N GLU A 201 10.81 -25.33 -2.82
CA GLU A 201 9.69 -24.38 -2.83
C GLU A 201 9.24 -24.07 -1.39
N ASP A 202 9.08 -25.09 -0.54
CA ASP A 202 8.87 -24.98 0.92
C ASP A 202 9.88 -24.06 1.63
N VAL A 203 11.14 -24.10 1.19
CA VAL A 203 12.23 -23.31 1.78
C VAL A 203 12.21 -21.88 1.23
N LEU A 204 11.91 -21.70 -0.05
CA LEU A 204 11.77 -20.38 -0.67
C LEU A 204 10.56 -19.62 -0.10
N ASP A 205 9.38 -20.26 0.00
CA ASP A 205 8.18 -19.62 0.55
C ASP A 205 8.31 -19.34 2.05
N PHE A 206 8.96 -20.23 2.83
CA PHE A 206 9.30 -19.92 4.22
C PHE A 206 10.18 -18.67 4.35
N LEU A 207 11.20 -18.54 3.49
CA LEU A 207 12.10 -17.38 3.50
C LEU A 207 11.39 -16.10 3.01
N ARG A 208 10.50 -16.22 2.02
CA ARG A 208 9.62 -15.13 1.56
C ARG A 208 8.68 -14.64 2.65
N GLN A 209 8.11 -15.54 3.45
CA GLN A 209 7.29 -15.22 4.63
C GLN A 209 8.11 -14.57 5.77
N CYS A 210 9.42 -14.80 5.82
CA CYS A 210 10.32 -14.13 6.78
C CYS A 210 10.74 -12.72 6.35
N GLN A 211 10.66 -12.38 5.05
CA GLN A 211 11.12 -11.09 4.51
C GLN A 211 10.46 -9.86 5.17
N PRO A 212 9.13 -9.81 5.42
CA PRO A 212 8.51 -8.68 6.13
C PRO A 212 9.05 -8.52 7.56
N ARG A 213 9.13 -9.61 8.32
CA ARG A 213 9.65 -9.60 9.70
C ARG A 213 11.12 -9.15 9.75
N MET A 214 11.91 -9.48 8.73
CA MET A 214 13.29 -9.04 8.60
C MET A 214 13.40 -7.53 8.31
N ASN A 215 12.54 -6.98 7.45
CA ASN A 215 12.48 -5.54 7.19
C ASN A 215 12.13 -4.76 8.47
N THR A 216 11.09 -5.18 9.21
CA THR A 216 10.69 -4.55 10.48
C THR A 216 11.80 -4.60 11.54
N LEU A 217 12.66 -5.62 11.51
CA LEU A 217 13.84 -5.71 12.40
C LEU A 217 14.97 -4.76 12.00
N ILE A 218 15.20 -4.58 10.69
CA ILE A 218 16.15 -3.61 10.16
C ILE A 218 15.68 -2.18 10.49
N GLU A 219 14.40 -1.88 10.28
CA GLU A 219 13.75 -0.62 10.65
C GLU A 219 13.83 -0.37 12.16
N GLY A 220 13.51 -1.35 13.00
CA GLY A 220 13.63 -1.26 14.45
C GLY A 220 15.07 -1.02 14.93
N GLY A 221 16.06 -1.54 14.20
CA GLY A 221 17.48 -1.29 14.44
C GLY A 221 17.91 0.12 14.05
N ILE A 222 17.53 0.58 12.85
CA ILE A 222 17.78 1.95 12.37
C ILE A 222 17.11 2.98 13.29
N MET A 223 15.95 2.65 13.85
CA MET A 223 15.20 3.46 14.83
C MET A 223 15.79 3.45 16.25
N GLY A 224 16.98 2.86 16.45
CA GLY A 224 17.70 2.87 17.74
C GLY A 224 17.05 2.05 18.85
N LYS A 225 16.07 1.19 18.54
CA LYS A 225 15.38 0.32 19.52
C LYS A 225 16.10 -1.01 19.76
N ILE A 226 17.21 -1.25 19.06
CA ILE A 226 18.04 -2.45 19.14
C ILE A 226 19.49 -2.01 19.35
N ASN A 227 20.20 -2.62 20.30
CA ASN A 227 21.59 -2.27 20.60
C ASN A 227 22.51 -2.49 19.38
N GLU A 228 23.50 -1.61 19.22
CA GLU A 228 24.45 -1.56 18.09
C GLU A 228 25.10 -2.92 17.78
N HIS A 229 25.63 -3.62 18.80
CA HIS A 229 26.20 -4.97 18.66
C HIS A 229 25.20 -6.06 18.21
N THR A 230 23.90 -5.88 18.46
CA THR A 230 22.85 -6.78 17.95
C THR A 230 22.51 -6.46 16.49
N LEU A 231 22.43 -5.17 16.15
CA LEU A 231 22.27 -4.71 14.76
C LEU A 231 23.47 -5.14 13.89
N GLU A 232 24.69 -5.00 14.40
CA GLU A 232 25.93 -5.44 13.73
C GLU A 232 25.90 -6.95 13.46
N LYS A 233 25.45 -7.79 14.40
CA LYS A 233 25.29 -9.24 14.16
C LYS A 233 24.30 -9.52 13.03
N CYS A 234 23.12 -8.91 13.03
CA CYS A 234 22.14 -9.09 11.96
C CYS A 234 22.69 -8.67 10.59
N LEU A 235 23.38 -7.52 10.52
CA LEU A 235 23.98 -7.01 9.28
C LEU A 235 25.19 -7.84 8.82
N ASN A 236 26.00 -8.37 9.75
CA ASN A 236 27.19 -9.19 9.47
C ASN A 236 26.85 -10.67 9.21
N GLU A 237 25.61 -11.10 9.43
CA GLU A 237 25.06 -12.32 8.82
C GLU A 237 24.52 -12.05 7.41
N CYS A 238 23.86 -10.90 7.20
CA CYS A 238 23.33 -10.50 5.88
C CYS A 238 24.45 -10.19 4.85
N SER A 239 25.55 -9.57 5.25
CA SER A 239 26.65 -9.15 4.35
C SER A 239 27.54 -10.31 3.87
N LYS A 240 27.57 -11.43 4.60
CA LYS A 240 28.27 -12.67 4.18
C LYS A 240 27.55 -13.41 3.06
N THR A 241 26.34 -12.98 2.72
CA THR A 241 25.55 -13.51 1.61
C THR A 241 25.63 -12.60 0.38
N LYS A 242 26.31 -13.08 -0.67
CA LYS A 242 26.04 -12.67 -2.06
C LYS A 242 24.67 -13.19 -2.49
N THR A 243 23.62 -12.62 -1.92
CA THR A 243 22.22 -13.04 -2.14
C THR A 243 21.36 -11.90 -2.65
N LEU A 244 21.75 -10.62 -2.49
CA LEU A 244 21.09 -9.52 -3.21
C LEU A 244 21.12 -9.74 -4.74
N ASP A 245 22.23 -10.28 -5.27
CA ASP A 245 22.39 -10.67 -6.68
C ASP A 245 21.36 -11.74 -7.15
N MET A 246 20.60 -12.35 -6.24
CA MET A 246 19.58 -13.37 -6.51
C MET A 246 18.13 -12.89 -6.30
N ILE A 247 17.91 -11.66 -5.80
CA ILE A 247 16.55 -11.10 -5.58
C ILE A 247 16.14 -10.19 -6.75
N THR A 248 17.09 -9.70 -7.54
CA THR A 248 16.83 -8.85 -8.72
C THR A 248 16.89 -9.67 -10.02
N PHE A 249 15.87 -10.49 -10.30
CA PHE A 249 15.74 -11.12 -11.63
C PHE A 249 14.29 -11.36 -12.08
N ASP A 250 13.68 -10.32 -12.64
CA ASP A 250 12.46 -10.42 -13.45
C ASP A 250 12.78 -10.96 -14.85
N SER A 251 13.09 -12.26 -14.92
CA SER A 251 13.21 -13.05 -16.16
C SER A 251 13.44 -14.54 -15.84
N PRO A 252 12.88 -15.49 -16.61
CA PRO A 252 13.28 -16.89 -16.49
C PRO A 252 14.74 -17.09 -16.93
N LEU A 253 15.59 -17.66 -16.08
CA LEU A 253 16.91 -18.13 -16.50
C LEU A 253 16.74 -19.26 -17.53
N ARG A 254 16.96 -18.93 -18.81
CA ARG A 254 16.80 -19.81 -19.97
C ARG A 254 17.60 -21.11 -19.77
N ALA A 255 16.88 -22.20 -19.50
CA ALA A 255 17.49 -23.51 -19.24
C ALA A 255 18.37 -23.94 -20.41
N ASN A 256 19.68 -24.06 -20.17
CA ASN A 256 20.67 -24.33 -21.21
C ASN A 256 21.66 -25.42 -20.79
N ARG A 257 21.18 -26.68 -20.74
CA ARG A 257 21.99 -27.91 -20.74
C ARG A 257 21.31 -28.98 -21.59
N SER A 258 21.55 -28.92 -22.89
CA SER A 258 21.20 -29.97 -23.84
C SER A 258 22.15 -31.17 -23.68
N THR A 259 21.81 -32.12 -22.80
CA THR A 259 22.49 -33.42 -22.68
C THR A 259 21.50 -34.57 -22.61
N GLY A 260 20.70 -34.71 -23.68
CA GLY A 260 19.96 -35.93 -23.99
C GLY A 260 20.59 -36.61 -25.20
N LEU A 261 21.13 -37.82 -25.01
CA LEU A 261 21.69 -38.61 -26.11
C LEU A 261 20.56 -39.25 -26.92
N SER A 262 20.56 -39.04 -28.23
CA SER A 262 20.09 -40.05 -29.19
C SER A 262 20.86 -39.88 -30.51
N GLN A 263 21.04 -40.99 -31.21
CA GLN A 263 22.01 -41.15 -32.30
C GLN A 263 21.40 -40.87 -33.69
N ASP A 264 22.28 -40.82 -34.70
CA ASP A 264 22.03 -41.06 -36.14
C ASP A 264 21.00 -40.11 -36.82
N VAL A 265 21.30 -39.39 -37.91
CA VAL A 265 22.19 -39.67 -39.06
C VAL A 265 22.72 -38.35 -39.63
N ALA A 266 24.00 -38.30 -40.04
CA ALA A 266 24.55 -37.18 -40.80
C ALA A 266 25.64 -37.63 -41.80
N GLN A 267 25.24 -38.01 -43.02
CA GLN A 267 26.14 -38.15 -44.18
C GLN A 267 25.37 -38.06 -45.51
N LEU A 268 26.12 -37.89 -46.62
CA LEU A 268 25.71 -37.41 -47.96
C LEU A 268 25.54 -35.88 -48.00
N SER A 269 26.63 -35.15 -48.29
CA SER A 269 27.15 -34.80 -49.64
C SER A 269 26.55 -33.46 -50.11
N LEU A 270 27.33 -32.37 -50.24
CA LEU A 270 28.31 -32.09 -51.30
C LEU A 270 27.69 -32.11 -52.71
N GLU A 271 27.39 -30.92 -53.23
CA GLU A 271 27.55 -30.58 -54.64
C GLU A 271 27.89 -29.07 -54.76
N GLU A 272 28.69 -28.70 -55.77
CA GLU A 272 29.20 -27.34 -55.97
C GLU A 272 28.61 -26.67 -57.22
N GLY A 273 28.56 -25.32 -57.21
CA GLY A 273 28.49 -24.48 -58.40
C GLY A 273 27.16 -23.73 -58.62
N GLY A 274 27.14 -22.52 -59.19
CA GLY A 274 28.26 -21.63 -59.50
C GLY A 274 27.96 -20.65 -60.65
N ARG A 275 28.52 -19.42 -60.58
CA ARG A 275 28.48 -18.35 -61.62
C ARG A 275 27.09 -17.69 -61.86
N THR A 276 26.91 -16.45 -62.34
CA THR A 276 27.79 -15.26 -62.52
C THR A 276 26.95 -13.98 -62.74
N ALA A 277 27.44 -12.84 -62.20
CA ALA A 277 27.45 -11.47 -62.75
C ALA A 277 26.20 -10.75 -63.37
N GLY A 278 26.13 -9.44 -63.08
CA GLY A 278 25.42 -8.40 -63.84
C GLY A 278 24.19 -7.80 -63.13
N SER A 279 23.82 -6.52 -63.26
CA SER A 279 24.44 -5.24 -63.65
C SER A 279 23.30 -4.20 -63.65
N ALA A 280 23.57 -2.97 -63.19
CA ALA A 280 22.60 -1.89 -62.95
C ALA A 280 21.60 -1.52 -64.08
N THR A 281 20.42 -1.02 -63.71
CA THR A 281 19.86 0.30 -64.14
C THR A 281 18.50 0.62 -63.48
N GLY A 282 18.09 1.91 -63.52
CA GLY A 282 16.71 2.39 -63.31
C GLY A 282 16.34 3.38 -64.44
N PRO A 283 15.35 4.30 -64.31
CA PRO A 283 14.43 4.53 -63.17
C PRO A 283 12.93 4.73 -63.58
N ARG A 284 12.09 5.06 -62.57
CA ARG A 284 10.79 5.78 -62.60
C ARG A 284 10.01 5.95 -63.94
N ARG A 285 8.70 5.64 -63.89
CA ARG A 285 7.65 6.46 -64.54
C ARG A 285 6.46 6.72 -63.60
N LEU A 286 5.80 7.85 -63.79
CA LEU A 286 4.55 8.28 -63.14
C LEU A 286 3.38 8.16 -64.12
N THR A 287 2.20 7.79 -63.63
CA THR A 287 0.90 8.24 -64.18
C THR A 287 -0.18 8.22 -63.09
N SER A 288 -0.84 9.36 -62.89
CA SER A 288 -2.20 9.49 -62.32
C SER A 288 -3.06 10.19 -63.38
N PRO A 289 -4.39 9.98 -63.43
CA PRO A 289 -5.36 10.81 -62.69
C PRO A 289 -6.47 9.92 -62.06
N ARG A 290 -7.67 10.34 -61.59
CA ARG A 290 -8.49 11.58 -61.64
C ARG A 290 -9.52 11.48 -60.48
N SER A 291 -9.61 12.36 -59.47
CA SER A 291 -10.15 13.75 -59.42
C SER A 291 -11.68 13.91 -59.43
N THR A 292 -12.27 13.99 -58.24
CA THR A 292 -13.56 14.64 -57.82
C THR A 292 -13.51 14.80 -56.28
N LEU A 293 -13.71 15.93 -55.58
CA LEU A 293 -14.04 17.34 -55.88
C LEU A 293 -15.52 17.79 -55.68
N THR A 294 -15.94 17.84 -54.41
CA THR A 294 -17.11 18.52 -53.77
C THR A 294 -16.80 18.62 -52.25
N THR A 295 -17.20 19.57 -51.37
CA THR A 295 -17.86 20.92 -51.41
C THR A 295 -19.27 20.98 -52.02
N MET A 296 -20.29 21.61 -51.44
CA MET A 296 -20.47 22.70 -50.42
C MET A 296 -21.66 22.35 -49.47
N ASP A 297 -22.13 23.12 -48.49
CA ASP A 297 -21.62 24.12 -47.51
C ASP A 297 -22.85 24.64 -46.71
N ASP A 298 -22.62 25.22 -45.52
CA ASP A 298 -23.52 26.06 -44.70
C ASP A 298 -24.95 25.58 -44.28
N GLY A 299 -25.50 26.11 -43.17
CA GLY A 299 -26.84 25.73 -42.68
C GLY A 299 -27.15 25.95 -41.19
N MET A 300 -26.86 27.15 -40.66
CA MET A 300 -27.05 27.51 -39.24
C MET A 300 -28.51 27.60 -38.76
N LEU A 301 -28.83 26.97 -37.62
CA LEU A 301 -29.78 27.44 -36.60
C LEU A 301 -29.58 26.72 -35.26
#